data_AF-A0A0C1H8D4-F1
#
_entry.id   AF-A0A0C1H8D4-F1
#
_cell.length_a   1.000
_cell.length_b   1.000
_cell.length_c   1.000
_cell.angle_alpha   90.00
_cell.angle_beta   90.00
_cell.angle_gamma   90.00
#
_symmetry.space_group_name_H-M   'P 1'
#
loop_
_entity.id
_entity.type
_entity.pdbx_description
1 polymer ?
#
loop_
_entity_poly.entity_id
_entity_poly.type
_entity_poly.pdbx_seq_one_letter_code
_entity_poly.pdbx_strand_id
1 'polypeptide(L)'
;MRLARFRGSDRLKGFMDNRDYWGNAFDLLKRSETFFLDHIPIAGRIVPGKTVREDYPLYPPLALREAVANAICHRDYTTPGGSVAIGMYDDKLEIINPGILYFDITPEKLIRPHESRPWNPIIANVFYRAGIIEKWGMGTLNIIKWCKENRNQNPIWEVRSQSVITTFFPSTFFSTGKKSDEQEKSIDHLRPESRPESRPESLEIEVLNLLRRRTSI
;
A
#
# COMPACT_ATOMS: atom_id res chain seq x y z
N MET A 1 10.06 -14.21 2.36
CA MET A 1 8.87 -13.35 2.23
C MET A 1 8.31 -13.56 0.83
N ARG A 2 7.00 -13.74 0.73
CA ARG A 2 6.31 -14.00 -0.55
C ARG A 2 5.48 -12.78 -0.92
N LEU A 3 5.63 -12.25 -2.12
CA LEU A 3 4.96 -11.04 -2.57
C LEU A 3 4.22 -11.35 -3.86
N ALA A 4 2.92 -11.14 -3.89
CA ALA A 4 2.10 -11.50 -5.04
C ALA A 4 1.10 -10.40 -5.37
N ARG A 5 1.00 -10.06 -6.66
CA ARG A 5 -0.13 -9.32 -7.23
C ARG A 5 -1.02 -10.32 -7.95
N PHE A 6 -2.25 -10.49 -7.50
CA PHE A 6 -3.24 -11.36 -8.13
C PHE A 6 -4.11 -10.59 -9.11
N ARG A 7 -4.69 -11.28 -10.10
CA ARG A 7 -5.80 -10.73 -10.90
C ARG A 7 -7.11 -10.88 -10.12
N GLY A 8 -7.97 -9.87 -10.08
CA GLY A 8 -9.25 -9.98 -9.37
C GLY A 8 -9.13 -9.96 -7.85
N SER A 9 -10.17 -10.47 -7.18
CA SER A 9 -10.39 -10.41 -5.73
C SER A 9 -10.02 -11.70 -4.99
N ASP A 10 -9.49 -12.70 -5.70
CA ASP A 10 -9.12 -14.01 -5.15
C ASP A 10 -7.82 -14.53 -5.79
N ARG A 11 -7.28 -15.63 -5.23
CA ARG A 11 -6.02 -16.24 -5.69
C ARG A 11 -6.19 -17.14 -6.91
N LEU A 12 -7.42 -17.50 -7.28
CA LEU A 12 -7.72 -18.51 -8.30
C LEU A 12 -7.55 -17.95 -9.72
N LYS A 13 -7.68 -16.63 -9.88
CA LYS A 13 -7.54 -15.92 -11.16
C LYS A 13 -6.10 -15.72 -11.64
N GLY A 14 -5.12 -16.25 -10.90
CA GLY A 14 -3.70 -16.25 -11.27
C GLY A 14 -2.93 -14.99 -10.87
N PHE A 15 -1.60 -15.05 -11.07
CA PHE A 15 -0.67 -13.99 -10.70
C PHE A 15 -0.44 -13.00 -11.86
N MET A 16 -0.41 -11.71 -11.54
CA MET A 16 0.21 -10.67 -12.38
C MET A 16 1.71 -10.56 -12.09
N ASP A 17 2.08 -10.68 -10.81
CA ASP A 17 3.46 -10.73 -10.35
C ASP A 17 3.53 -11.69 -9.14
N ASN A 18 4.62 -12.44 -9.01
CA ASN A 18 4.90 -13.33 -7.91
C ASN A 18 6.41 -13.35 -7.64
N ARG A 19 6.82 -12.88 -6.46
CA ARG A 19 8.21 -12.74 -6.04
C ARG A 19 8.44 -13.41 -4.70
N ASP A 20 9.42 -14.29 -4.65
CA ASP A 20 9.87 -14.95 -3.43
C ASP A 20 11.27 -14.49 -3.04
N TYR A 21 11.39 -14.00 -1.81
CA TYR A 21 12.62 -13.39 -1.31
C TYR A 21 13.12 -14.02 -0.02
N TRP A 22 14.43 -14.24 0.01
CA TRP A 22 15.20 -14.67 1.17
C TRP A 22 16.22 -13.60 1.52
N GLY A 23 16.42 -13.33 2.81
CA GLY A 23 17.31 -12.27 3.27
C GLY A 23 17.10 -11.93 4.73
N ASN A 24 17.87 -10.95 5.23
CA ASN A 24 17.70 -10.44 6.58
C ASN A 24 16.44 -9.56 6.71
N ALA A 25 16.05 -9.24 7.94
CA ALA A 25 14.82 -8.50 8.24
C ALA A 25 14.76 -7.11 7.56
N PHE A 26 15.88 -6.39 7.44
CA PHE A 26 15.93 -5.10 6.76
C PHE A 26 15.75 -5.23 5.26
N ASP A 27 16.41 -6.21 4.63
CA ASP A 27 16.27 -6.47 3.21
C ASP A 27 14.83 -6.87 2.86
N LEU A 28 14.21 -7.72 3.68
CA LEU A 28 12.82 -8.14 3.45
C LEU A 28 11.85 -6.97 3.58
N LEU A 29 12.06 -6.07 4.56
CA LEU A 29 11.28 -4.85 4.69
C LEU A 29 11.45 -3.93 3.47
N LYS A 30 12.69 -3.68 3.04
CA LYS A 30 12.97 -2.87 1.85
C LYS A 30 12.39 -3.46 0.57
N ARG A 31 12.44 -4.79 0.42
CA ARG A 31 11.84 -5.49 -0.73
C ARG A 31 10.32 -5.36 -0.74
N SER A 32 9.66 -5.37 0.43
CA SER A 32 8.22 -5.11 0.53
C SER A 32 7.86 -3.68 0.12
N GLU A 33 8.65 -2.69 0.55
CA GLU A 33 8.46 -1.28 0.16
C GLU A 33 8.64 -1.08 -1.34
N THR A 34 9.66 -1.71 -1.93
CA THR A 34 9.87 -1.67 -3.38
C THR A 34 8.69 -2.29 -4.12
N PHE A 35 8.18 -3.44 -3.65
CA PHE A 35 7.01 -4.07 -4.25
C PHE A 35 5.76 -3.19 -4.17
N PHE A 36 5.57 -2.45 -3.07
CA PHE A 36 4.50 -1.46 -2.95
C PHE A 36 4.67 -0.32 -3.95
N LEU A 37 5.88 0.25 -4.08
CA LEU A 37 6.15 1.31 -5.05
C LEU A 37 5.91 0.86 -6.50
N ASP A 38 6.25 -0.40 -6.81
CA ASP A 38 6.07 -0.98 -8.15
C ASP A 38 4.58 -1.17 -8.52
N HIS A 39 3.70 -1.44 -7.54
CA HIS A 39 2.34 -1.92 -7.80
C HIS A 39 1.21 -1.03 -7.29
N ILE A 40 1.46 -0.12 -6.35
CA ILE A 40 0.43 0.74 -5.78
C ILE A 40 0.19 1.93 -6.72
N PRO A 41 -1.00 2.06 -7.30
CA PRO A 41 -1.34 3.23 -8.10
C PRO A 41 -1.32 4.49 -7.22
N ILE A 42 -0.86 5.60 -7.81
CA ILE A 42 -0.83 6.91 -7.17
C ILE A 42 -1.70 7.86 -8.00
N ALA A 43 -2.78 8.37 -7.41
CA ALA A 43 -3.64 9.35 -8.04
C ALA A 43 -3.07 10.74 -7.78
N GLY A 44 -2.64 11.43 -8.83
CA GLY A 44 -2.22 12.83 -8.75
C GLY A 44 -3.40 13.78 -8.98
N ARG A 45 -3.59 14.78 -8.13
CA ARG A 45 -4.58 15.86 -8.34
C ARG A 45 -3.93 17.23 -8.15
N ILE A 46 -4.27 18.17 -9.02
CA ILE A 46 -3.93 19.59 -8.84
C ILE A 46 -5.06 20.21 -8.02
N VAL A 47 -4.77 20.62 -6.79
CA VAL A 47 -5.76 21.25 -5.92
C VAL A 47 -5.79 22.75 -6.23
N PRO A 48 -6.97 23.35 -6.48
CA PRO A 48 -7.08 24.80 -6.67
C PRO A 48 -6.42 25.56 -5.52
N GLY A 49 -5.54 26.50 -5.84
CA GLY A 49 -4.76 27.26 -4.86
C GLY A 49 -3.44 26.62 -4.43
N LYS A 50 -3.08 25.43 -4.95
CA LYS A 50 -1.76 24.83 -4.78
C LYS A 50 -1.03 24.77 -6.12
N THR A 51 0.23 25.23 -6.12
CA THR A 51 1.11 25.18 -7.30
C THR A 51 1.65 23.76 -7.57
N VAL A 52 1.67 22.92 -6.53
CA VAL A 52 2.24 21.56 -6.59
C VAL A 52 1.12 20.52 -6.55
N ARG A 53 1.23 19.50 -7.40
CA ARG A 53 0.33 18.33 -7.43
C ARG A 53 0.38 17.60 -6.08
N GLU A 54 -0.78 17.14 -5.62
CA GLU A 54 -0.87 16.24 -4.49
C GLU A 54 -1.05 14.81 -4.95
N ASP A 55 -0.32 13.91 -4.30
CA ASP A 55 -0.29 12.48 -4.62
C ASP A 55 -1.04 11.68 -3.55
N TYR A 56 -2.02 10.92 -4.01
CA TYR A 56 -2.88 10.08 -3.18
C TYR A 56 -2.67 8.62 -3.57
N PRO A 57 -1.84 7.85 -2.84
CA PRO A 57 -1.61 6.45 -3.13
C PRO A 57 -2.85 5.60 -2.78
N LEU A 58 -3.06 4.48 -3.48
CA LEU A 58 -4.21 3.60 -3.23
C LEU A 58 -4.24 3.10 -1.77
N TYR A 59 -3.06 2.90 -1.18
CA TYR A 59 -2.85 2.56 0.22
C TYR A 59 -1.74 3.44 0.83
N PRO A 60 -1.83 3.83 2.11
CA PRO A 60 -0.84 4.72 2.72
C PRO A 60 0.51 3.99 2.93
N PRO A 61 1.63 4.49 2.37
CA PRO A 61 2.93 3.82 2.45
C PRO A 61 3.41 3.61 3.89
N LEU A 62 3.19 4.58 4.78
CA LEU A 62 3.56 4.48 6.19
C LEU A 62 2.80 3.36 6.91
N ALA A 63 1.51 3.19 6.60
CA ALA A 63 0.69 2.14 7.20
C ALA A 63 1.11 0.75 6.75
N LEU A 64 1.43 0.61 5.46
CA LEU A 64 1.93 -0.65 4.92
C LEU A 64 3.31 -0.99 5.49
N ARG A 65 4.21 -0.01 5.56
CA ARG A 65 5.54 -0.16 6.18
C ARG A 65 5.45 -0.64 7.62
N GLU A 66 4.63 0.03 8.43
CA GLU A 66 4.39 -0.31 9.83
C GLU A 66 3.80 -1.72 9.98
N ALA A 67 2.83 -2.07 9.13
CA ALA A 67 2.23 -3.41 9.14
C ALA A 67 3.23 -4.52 8.78
N VAL A 68 4.12 -4.29 7.81
CA VAL A 68 5.19 -5.25 7.48
C VAL A 68 6.23 -5.33 8.60
N ALA A 69 6.63 -4.20 9.18
CA ALA A 69 7.57 -4.18 10.30
C ALA A 69 6.99 -4.93 11.51
N ASN A 70 5.71 -4.75 11.81
CA ASN A 70 4.99 -5.50 12.84
C ASN A 70 4.90 -6.99 12.49
N ALA A 71 4.61 -7.35 11.24
CA ALA A 71 4.63 -8.74 10.82
C ALA A 71 6.00 -9.39 11.07
N ILE A 72 7.10 -8.72 10.73
CA ILE A 72 8.47 -9.21 10.99
C ILE A 72 8.73 -9.35 12.50
N CYS A 73 8.38 -8.35 13.31
CA CYS A 73 8.63 -8.36 14.75
C CYS A 73 7.78 -9.41 15.51
N HIS A 74 6.60 -9.73 15.00
CA HIS A 74 5.64 -10.65 15.63
C HIS A 74 5.56 -12.02 14.96
N ARG A 75 6.33 -12.27 13.89
CA ARG A 75 6.32 -13.54 13.16
C ARG A 75 6.71 -14.71 14.07
N ASP A 76 6.00 -15.83 13.96
CA ASP A 76 6.52 -17.09 14.48
C ASP A 76 7.65 -17.62 13.57
N TYR A 77 8.89 -17.53 14.05
CA TYR A 77 10.08 -18.03 13.35
C TYR A 77 10.30 -19.54 13.52
N THR A 78 9.53 -20.21 14.37
CA THR A 78 9.71 -21.64 14.66
C THR A 78 8.96 -22.55 13.67
N THR A 79 7.93 -22.02 12.99
CA THR A 79 7.14 -22.78 12.00
C THR A 79 7.93 -22.97 10.69
N PRO A 80 8.30 -24.22 10.30
CA PRO A 80 8.99 -24.50 9.04
C PRO A 80 8.14 -24.10 7.83
N GLY A 81 8.77 -23.50 6.82
CA GLY A 81 8.06 -23.01 5.61
C GLY A 81 7.15 -21.80 5.84
N GLY A 82 6.94 -21.36 7.09
CA GLY A 82 6.23 -20.13 7.39
C GLY A 82 6.93 -18.94 6.73
N SER A 83 6.18 -17.96 6.27
CA SER A 83 6.76 -16.71 5.75
C SER A 83 5.73 -15.60 5.81
N VAL A 84 6.17 -14.37 6.11
CA VAL A 84 5.33 -13.19 5.84
C VAL A 84 5.01 -13.20 4.35
N ALA A 85 3.73 -13.10 4.04
CA ALA A 85 3.23 -13.02 2.67
C ALA A 85 2.43 -11.75 2.47
N ILE A 86 2.58 -11.12 1.31
CA ILE A 86 1.82 -9.93 0.91
C ILE A 86 1.08 -10.29 -0.36
N GLY A 87 -0.25 -10.22 -0.30
CA GLY A 87 -1.14 -10.44 -1.44
C GLY A 87 -1.88 -9.17 -1.80
N MET A 88 -1.64 -8.64 -2.98
CA MET A 88 -2.39 -7.51 -3.52
C MET A 88 -3.43 -8.00 -4.52
N TYR A 89 -4.68 -7.64 -4.28
CA TYR A 89 -5.85 -7.97 -5.09
C TYR A 89 -6.46 -6.67 -5.62
N ASP A 90 -7.47 -6.78 -6.49
CA ASP A 90 -8.10 -5.59 -7.08
C ASP A 90 -8.91 -4.77 -6.08
N ASP A 91 -9.36 -5.41 -4.99
CA ASP A 91 -10.26 -4.83 -3.99
C ASP A 91 -9.63 -4.72 -2.59
N LYS A 92 -8.44 -5.29 -2.38
CA LYS A 92 -7.76 -5.29 -1.07
C LYS A 92 -6.28 -5.63 -1.16
N LEU A 93 -5.57 -5.37 -0.07
CA LEU A 93 -4.20 -5.82 0.15
C LEU A 93 -4.14 -6.57 1.49
N GLU A 94 -3.61 -7.78 1.49
CA GLU A 94 -3.47 -8.63 2.68
C GLU A 94 -1.99 -8.79 3.04
N ILE A 95 -1.63 -8.48 4.28
CA ILE A 95 -0.34 -8.87 4.89
C ILE A 95 -0.63 -10.04 5.83
N ILE A 96 -0.06 -11.19 5.52
CA ILE A 96 -0.29 -12.47 6.20
C ILE A 96 0.98 -12.84 6.96
N ASN A 97 0.88 -12.89 8.28
CA ASN A 97 1.99 -13.21 9.17
C ASN A 97 1.72 -14.57 9.86
N PRO A 98 2.58 -15.58 9.70
CA PRO A 98 2.40 -16.85 10.39
C PRO A 98 2.57 -16.67 11.91
N GLY A 99 1.70 -17.32 12.66
CA GLY A 99 1.59 -17.22 14.11
C GLY A 99 0.19 -16.77 14.55
N ILE A 100 0.06 -16.53 15.85
CA ILE A 100 -1.17 -16.08 16.50
C ILE A 100 -0.93 -14.77 17.26
N LEU A 101 -2.01 -14.15 17.73
CA LEU A 101 -1.91 -13.04 18.67
C LEU A 101 -1.66 -13.61 20.07
N TYR A 102 -0.54 -13.23 20.69
CA TYR A 102 -0.15 -13.64 22.04
C TYR A 102 -0.61 -12.65 23.11
N PHE A 103 -0.45 -13.02 24.38
CA PHE A 103 -0.65 -12.13 25.54
C PHE A 103 -2.08 -11.55 25.64
N ASP A 104 -3.07 -12.39 25.35
CA ASP A 104 -4.49 -12.03 25.35
C ASP A 104 -4.85 -10.86 24.41
N ILE A 105 -3.99 -10.56 23.43
CA ILE A 105 -4.28 -9.61 22.37
C ILE A 105 -5.28 -10.25 21.42
N THR A 106 -6.37 -9.54 21.14
CA THR A 106 -7.39 -9.92 20.16
C THR A 106 -7.47 -8.87 19.06
N PRO A 107 -8.03 -9.18 17.89
CA PRO A 107 -8.23 -8.18 16.83
C PRO A 107 -8.94 -6.90 17.30
N GLU A 108 -9.90 -7.02 18.22
CA GLU A 108 -10.66 -5.90 18.79
C GLU A 108 -9.79 -5.03 19.72
N LYS A 109 -8.74 -5.61 20.33
CA LYS A 109 -7.78 -4.84 21.13
C LYS A 109 -6.78 -4.09 20.25
N LEU A 110 -6.48 -4.59 19.04
CA LEU A 110 -5.55 -3.93 18.12
C LEU A 110 -6.04 -2.56 17.63
N ILE A 111 -7.36 -2.32 17.67
CA ILE A 111 -7.94 -1.01 17.32
C ILE A 111 -8.01 -0.02 18.50
N ARG A 112 -7.49 -0.40 19.68
CA ARG A 112 -7.46 0.41 20.90
C ARG A 112 -6.01 0.53 21.42
N PRO A 113 -5.72 1.51 22.29
CA PRO A 113 -4.44 1.55 22.99
C PRO A 113 -4.16 0.23 23.72
N HIS A 114 -2.98 -0.34 23.48
CA HIS A 114 -2.49 -1.55 24.13
C HIS A 114 -0.96 -1.51 24.25
N GLU A 115 -0.41 -2.30 25.16
CA GLU A 115 1.04 -2.42 25.32
C GLU A 115 1.65 -3.19 24.15
N SER A 116 2.76 -2.67 23.58
CA SER A 116 3.50 -3.42 22.57
C SER A 116 4.30 -4.54 23.22
N ARG A 117 3.87 -5.79 23.01
CA ARG A 117 4.61 -6.99 23.42
C ARG A 117 5.03 -7.80 22.17
N PRO A 118 6.20 -7.50 21.57
CA PRO A 118 6.68 -8.23 20.40
C PRO A 118 7.00 -9.68 20.73
N TRP A 119 6.60 -10.60 19.85
CA TRP A 119 6.97 -12.02 19.97
C TRP A 119 8.49 -12.21 19.85
N ASN A 120 9.15 -11.39 19.01
CA ASN A 120 10.60 -11.41 18.83
C ASN A 120 11.22 -10.11 19.39
N PRO A 121 11.46 -10.00 20.70
CA PRO A 121 11.92 -8.76 21.33
C PRO A 121 13.30 -8.31 20.84
N ILE A 122 14.19 -9.23 20.47
CA ILE A 122 15.52 -8.88 19.91
C ILE A 122 15.37 -8.19 18.55
N ILE A 123 14.54 -8.75 17.66
CA ILE A 123 14.27 -8.18 16.33
C ILE A 123 13.62 -6.80 16.48
N ALA A 124 12.58 -6.69 17.32
CA ALA A 124 11.90 -5.44 17.60
C ALA A 124 12.86 -4.37 18.18
N ASN A 125 13.75 -4.75 19.09
CA ASN A 125 14.72 -3.80 19.66
C ASN A 125 15.72 -3.31 18.62
N VAL A 126 16.16 -4.16 17.69
CA VAL A 126 17.01 -3.76 16.56
C VAL A 126 16.26 -2.79 15.64
N PHE A 127 15.00 -3.07 15.30
CA PHE A 127 14.17 -2.18 14.49
C PHE A 127 13.93 -0.83 15.18
N TYR A 128 13.68 -0.84 16.49
CA TYR A 128 13.55 0.39 17.28
C TYR A 128 14.84 1.23 17.24
N ARG A 129 16.01 0.61 17.47
CA ARG A 129 17.31 1.30 17.40
C ARG A 129 17.63 1.83 16.01
N ALA A 130 17.09 1.20 14.97
CA ALA A 130 17.21 1.65 13.58
C ALA A 130 16.17 2.71 13.18
N GLY A 131 15.29 3.15 14.08
CA GLY A 131 14.23 4.13 13.79
C GLY A 131 13.11 3.61 12.90
N ILE A 132 12.89 2.28 12.87
CA ILE A 132 11.88 1.64 12.02
C ILE A 132 10.53 1.54 12.71
N ILE A 133 10.52 1.26 14.02
CA ILE A 133 9.32 1.11 14.83
C ILE A 133 9.42 1.92 16.13
N GLU A 134 8.27 2.18 16.73
CA GLU A 134 8.15 2.78 18.07
C GLU A 134 7.81 1.72 19.13
N LYS A 135 8.17 1.98 20.40
CA LYS A 135 7.92 1.03 21.52
C LYS A 135 6.59 1.23 22.25
N TRP A 136 5.92 2.36 22.05
CA TRP A 136 4.76 2.77 22.86
C TRP A 136 3.42 2.11 22.47
N GLY A 137 3.41 1.05 21.66
CA GLY A 137 2.16 0.35 21.28
C GLY A 137 1.23 1.15 20.37
N MET A 138 1.73 2.22 19.75
CA MET A 138 0.94 3.06 18.85
C MET A 138 0.89 2.56 17.41
N GLY A 139 1.62 1.50 17.07
CA GLY A 139 1.79 1.02 15.69
C GLY A 139 0.47 0.79 14.96
N THR A 140 -0.44 -0.01 15.53
CA THR A 140 -1.75 -0.27 14.91
C THR A 140 -2.66 0.96 14.88
N LEU A 141 -2.57 1.83 15.87
CA LEU A 141 -3.31 3.09 15.91
C LEU A 141 -2.80 4.07 14.85
N ASN A 142 -1.50 4.09 14.60
CA ASN A 142 -0.88 4.85 13.51
C ASN A 142 -1.33 4.31 12.15
N ILE A 143 -1.38 2.99 11.96
CA ILE A 143 -1.95 2.37 10.75
C ILE A 143 -3.38 2.87 10.52
N ILE A 144 -4.25 2.83 11.54
CA ILE A 144 -5.64 3.33 11.43
C ILE A 144 -5.67 4.82 11.09
N LYS A 145 -4.85 5.63 11.77
CA LYS A 145 -4.73 7.07 11.53
C LYS A 145 -4.36 7.36 10.07
N TRP A 146 -3.30 6.74 9.57
CA TRP A 146 -2.81 6.95 8.20
C TRP A 146 -3.81 6.45 7.15
N CYS A 147 -4.51 5.33 7.40
CA CYS A 147 -5.63 4.88 6.56
C CYS A 147 -6.74 5.93 6.48
N LYS A 148 -7.13 6.51 7.62
CA LYS A 148 -8.17 7.55 7.66
C LYS A 148 -7.73 8.82 6.94
N GLU A 149 -6.50 9.28 7.15
CA GLU A 149 -5.92 10.45 6.47
C GLU A 149 -5.89 10.25 4.95
N ASN A 150 -5.61 9.04 4.48
CA ASN A 150 -5.61 8.67 3.06
C ASN A 150 -7.01 8.27 2.51
N ARG A 151 -8.08 8.44 3.31
CA ARG A 151 -9.48 8.07 2.96
C ARG A 151 -9.70 6.61 2.60
N ASN A 152 -8.91 5.72 3.19
CA ASN A 152 -9.17 4.28 3.20
C ASN A 152 -10.17 3.94 4.31
N GLN A 153 -10.84 2.79 4.17
CA GLN A 153 -11.51 2.18 5.31
C GLN A 153 -10.48 1.73 6.35
N ASN A 154 -10.92 1.55 7.59
CA ASN A 154 -10.04 0.99 8.63
C ASN A 154 -9.53 -0.39 8.19
N PRO A 155 -8.25 -0.70 8.44
CA PRO A 155 -7.76 -2.04 8.22
C PRO A 155 -8.47 -3.02 9.16
N ILE A 156 -8.58 -4.27 8.72
CA ILE A 156 -9.14 -5.36 9.52
C ILE A 156 -8.02 -6.31 9.91
N TRP A 157 -8.00 -6.73 11.18
CA TRP A 157 -7.15 -7.82 11.66
C TRP A 157 -7.99 -9.06 11.86
N GLU A 158 -7.50 -10.20 11.38
CA GLU A 158 -8.14 -11.51 11.55
C GLU A 158 -7.09 -12.56 11.88
N VAL A 159 -7.46 -13.57 12.68
CA VAL A 159 -6.63 -14.76 12.88
C VAL A 159 -7.28 -15.91 12.11
N ARG A 160 -6.59 -16.42 11.08
CA ARG A 160 -7.08 -17.52 10.24
C ARG A 160 -5.95 -18.52 10.02
N SER A 161 -6.22 -19.80 10.21
CA SER A 161 -5.28 -20.90 9.95
C SER A 161 -3.87 -20.66 10.53
N GLN A 162 -3.81 -20.29 11.82
CA GLN A 162 -2.55 -19.94 12.52
C GLN A 162 -1.74 -18.83 11.82
N SER A 163 -2.44 -17.86 11.26
CA SER A 163 -1.83 -16.64 10.73
C SER A 163 -2.64 -15.42 11.17
N VAL A 164 -1.94 -14.36 11.52
CA VAL A 164 -2.51 -13.02 11.70
C VAL A 164 -2.51 -12.34 10.34
N ILE A 165 -3.69 -11.88 9.90
CA ILE A 165 -3.89 -11.25 8.61
C ILE A 165 -4.33 -9.81 8.84
N THR A 166 -3.60 -8.86 8.27
CA THR A 166 -4.00 -7.45 8.20
C THR A 166 -4.46 -7.14 6.78
N THR A 167 -5.73 -6.76 6.65
CA THR A 167 -6.37 -6.45 5.37
C THR A 167 -6.57 -4.95 5.25
N PHE A 168 -6.07 -4.37 4.16
CA PHE A 168 -6.25 -2.97 3.77
C PHE A 168 -7.23 -2.87 2.61
N PHE A 169 -8.06 -1.84 2.62
CA PHE A 169 -9.04 -1.56 1.56
C PHE A 169 -8.63 -0.32 0.76
N PRO A 170 -8.89 -0.28 -0.55
CA PRO A 170 -8.47 0.80 -1.43
C PRO A 170 -9.07 2.14 -1.00
N SER A 171 -8.31 3.21 -1.24
CA SER A 171 -8.77 4.56 -0.94
C SER A 171 -9.96 4.95 -1.84
N THR A 172 -10.92 5.67 -1.25
CA THR A 172 -12.06 6.25 -1.98
C THR A 172 -11.65 7.33 -2.99
N PHE A 173 -10.41 7.81 -2.98
CA PHE A 173 -9.90 8.65 -4.08
C PHE A 173 -9.94 7.96 -5.44
N PHE A 174 -9.86 6.62 -5.45
CA PHE A 174 -9.88 5.79 -6.66
C PHE A 174 -11.28 5.29 -7.01
N SER A 175 -12.30 5.49 -6.17
CA SER A 175 -13.67 5.03 -6.43
C SER A 175 -14.47 5.92 -7.40
N THR A 176 -13.79 6.72 -8.22
CA THR A 176 -14.44 7.52 -9.30
C THR A 176 -14.44 6.70 -10.59
N GLY A 177 -15.47 5.88 -10.78
CA GLY A 177 -15.63 5.09 -12.02
C GLY A 177 -16.67 3.97 -12.04
N LYS A 178 -17.38 3.68 -10.95
CA LYS A 178 -18.58 2.82 -10.98
C LYS A 178 -19.82 3.65 -10.66
N LYS A 179 -20.21 4.52 -11.59
CA LYS A 179 -21.65 4.82 -11.74
C LYS A 179 -22.23 3.68 -12.58
N SER A 180 -23.32 3.09 -12.10
CA SER A 180 -24.17 2.15 -12.83
C SER A 180 -24.60 2.75 -14.17
N ASP A 181 -24.39 2.03 -15.26
CA ASP A 181 -24.71 2.36 -16.66
C ASP A 181 -26.23 2.49 -16.98
N GLU A 182 -27.06 3.05 -16.10
CA GLU A 182 -28.52 3.06 -16.32
C GLU A 182 -29.20 4.43 -16.40
N GLN A 183 -28.50 5.55 -16.28
CA GLN A 183 -29.13 6.87 -16.45
C GLN A 183 -28.25 7.88 -17.17
N GLU A 184 -27.92 7.60 -18.43
CA GLU A 184 -27.48 8.62 -19.39
C GLU A 184 -27.92 8.23 -20.81
N LYS A 185 -29.23 7.98 -20.96
CA LYS A 185 -29.92 8.04 -22.26
C LYS A 185 -31.04 9.07 -22.17
N SER A 186 -30.67 10.34 -22.22
CA SER A 186 -31.49 11.36 -22.86
C SER A 186 -30.76 12.69 -22.82
N ILE A 187 -30.81 13.38 -23.96
CA ILE A 187 -30.26 14.71 -24.24
C ILE A 187 -28.85 14.66 -24.85
N ASP A 188 -28.81 14.28 -26.12
CA ASP A 188 -27.84 14.88 -27.05
C ASP A 188 -28.60 15.35 -28.30
N HIS A 189 -28.98 16.63 -28.28
CA HIS A 189 -29.40 17.35 -29.45
C HIS A 189 -28.64 18.66 -29.55
N LEU A 190 -27.86 18.75 -30.63
CA LEU A 190 -27.42 19.93 -31.36
C LEU A 190 -26.27 20.74 -30.73
N ARG A 191 -25.05 20.63 -31.31
CA ARG A 191 -24.27 21.71 -31.98
C ARG A 191 -22.76 21.35 -32.13
N PRO A 192 -21.96 22.03 -32.98
CA PRO A 192 -21.54 21.54 -34.29
C PRO A 192 -20.02 21.23 -34.34
N GLU A 193 -19.58 20.62 -35.45
CA GLU A 193 -18.18 20.32 -35.73
C GLU A 193 -17.25 21.56 -35.59
N SER A 194 -16.19 21.43 -34.80
CA SER A 194 -15.06 22.36 -34.76
C SER A 194 -13.78 21.65 -35.24
N ARG A 195 -13.05 22.33 -36.14
CA ARG A 195 -11.82 21.88 -36.79
C ARG A 195 -10.65 21.73 -35.79
N PRO A 196 -9.66 20.88 -36.08
CA PRO A 196 -8.51 20.72 -35.20
C PRO A 196 -7.55 21.91 -35.34
N GLU A 197 -7.27 22.59 -34.22
CA GLU A 197 -6.15 23.53 -34.10
C GLU A 197 -4.85 22.77 -33.86
N SER A 198 -3.83 23.16 -34.62
CA SER A 198 -2.47 22.64 -34.65
C SER A 198 -1.72 22.80 -33.31
N ARG A 199 -1.11 21.72 -32.82
CA ARG A 199 -0.11 21.75 -31.74
C ARG A 199 1.21 22.36 -32.25
N PRO A 200 1.90 23.24 -31.51
CA PRO A 200 3.26 23.62 -31.84
C PRO A 200 4.22 22.55 -31.32
N GLU A 201 4.73 21.69 -32.22
CA GLU A 201 5.80 20.70 -31.97
C GLU A 201 7.14 21.35 -31.53
N SER A 202 7.22 22.69 -31.51
CA SER A 202 8.46 23.44 -31.26
C SER A 202 8.92 23.44 -29.80
N LEU A 203 8.00 23.43 -28.83
CA LEU A 203 8.36 23.53 -27.41
C LEU A 203 8.93 22.22 -26.85
N GLU A 204 8.43 21.07 -27.30
CA GLU A 204 8.93 19.76 -26.86
C GLU A 204 10.36 19.50 -27.35
N ILE A 205 10.69 19.94 -28.58
CA ILE A 205 12.04 19.84 -29.15
C ILE A 205 13.02 20.76 -28.41
N GLU A 206 12.58 21.96 -28.01
CA GLU A 206 13.39 22.91 -27.28
C GLU A 206 13.73 22.42 -25.86
N VAL A 207 12.76 21.81 -25.17
CA VAL A 207 12.95 21.16 -23.86
C VAL A 207 13.86 19.94 -23.97
N LEU A 208 13.73 19.11 -25.03
CA LEU A 208 14.61 17.97 -25.28
C LEU A 208 16.08 18.40 -25.47
N ASN A 209 16.32 19.54 -26.12
CA ASN A 209 17.66 20.08 -26.32
C ASN A 209 18.28 20.64 -25.04
N LEU A 210 17.47 21.24 -24.15
CA LEU A 210 17.92 21.68 -22.82
C LEU A 210 18.31 20.51 -21.92
N LEU A 211 17.54 19.41 -21.95
CA LEU A 211 17.80 18.22 -21.13
C LEU A 211 19.00 17.39 -21.62
N ARG A 212 19.37 17.48 -22.91
CA ARG A 212 20.55 16.80 -23.48
C ARG A 212 21.88 17.45 -23.12
N ARG A 213 21.90 18.72 -22.68
CA ARG A 213 23.14 19.37 -22.20
C ARG A 213 23.44 18.90 -20.78
N ARG A 214 24.11 17.76 -20.66
CA ARG A 214 24.80 17.37 -19.42
C ARG A 214 25.75 18.51 -19.02
N THR A 215 25.53 19.07 -17.84
CA THR A 215 26.56 19.79 -17.09
C THR A 215 27.70 18.81 -16.80
N SER A 216 28.77 18.91 -17.59
CA SER A 216 30.09 18.47 -17.17
C SER A 216 30.70 19.58 -16.32
N ILE A 217 30.69 19.39 -15.00
CA ILE A 217 31.72 19.90 -14.08
C ILE A 217 32.00 18.76 -13.10
#